data_AF-A0A9X0C6P7-F1
#
_entry.id   AF-A0A9X0C6P7-F1
#
_cell.length_a   1.000
_cell.length_b   1.000
_cell.length_c   1.000
_cell.angle_alpha   90.00
_cell.angle_beta   90.00
_cell.angle_gamma   90.00
#
_symmetry.space_group_name_H-M   'P 1'
#
loop_
_entity.id
_entity.type
_entity.pdbx_description
1 polymer ?
#
loop_
_entity_poly.entity_id
_entity_poly.type
_entity_poly.pdbx_seq_one_letter_code
_entity_poly.pdbx_strand_id
1 'polypeptide(L)'
;MNLGSLNFYNFNTNESLKEQAIQTLRAYGIGPCGPRGFYGTQDVHMKTEDDVAAFLGTTACIIYSQAFSTISSVIPAFSKRGDIIVADKGG
;
A
#
# COMPACT_ATOMS: atom_id res chain seq x y z
N MET A 1 -11.49 24.91 -2.25
CA MET A 1 -12.11 23.57 -2.18
C MET A 1 -11.50 22.73 -3.30
N ASN A 2 -10.87 21.59 -2.99
CA ASN A 2 -10.32 20.68 -4.01
C ASN A 2 -11.36 19.59 -4.30
N LEU A 3 -11.98 19.63 -5.47
CA LEU A 3 -13.02 18.68 -5.90
C LEU A 3 -12.48 17.58 -6.83
N GLY A 4 -11.18 17.56 -7.11
CA GLY A 4 -10.53 16.56 -7.97
C GLY A 4 -9.66 15.55 -7.21
N SER A 5 -9.53 15.68 -5.89
CA SER A 5 -8.72 14.76 -5.09
C SER A 5 -9.52 13.54 -4.62
N LEU A 6 -8.87 12.37 -4.62
CA LEU A 6 -9.42 11.11 -4.07
C LEU A 6 -9.32 11.03 -2.53
N ASN A 7 -9.26 12.17 -1.84
CA ASN A 7 -9.10 12.27 -0.39
C ASN A 7 -10.47 12.26 0.32
N PHE A 8 -11.19 11.14 0.22
CA PHE A 8 -12.59 11.03 0.68
C PHE A 8 -12.78 11.30 2.18
N TYR A 9 -11.81 10.90 3.01
CA TYR A 9 -11.87 11.08 4.47
C TYR A 9 -11.16 12.34 4.98
N ASN A 10 -10.68 13.17 4.06
CA ASN A 10 -9.93 14.39 4.36
C ASN A 10 -8.71 14.18 5.30
N PHE A 11 -8.05 13.02 5.23
CA PHE A 11 -6.94 12.68 6.11
C PHE A 11 -5.72 13.58 5.92
N ASN A 12 -5.53 14.15 4.72
CA ASN A 12 -4.41 15.04 4.44
C ASN A 12 -4.37 16.31 5.34
N THR A 13 -5.50 16.75 5.89
CA THR A 13 -5.55 17.93 6.77
C THR A 13 -5.65 17.57 8.25
N ASN A 14 -5.56 16.30 8.63
CA ASN A 14 -5.66 15.88 10.02
C ASN A 14 -4.31 16.09 10.74
N GLU A 15 -4.28 17.00 11.71
CA GLU A 15 -3.06 17.34 12.46
C GLU A 15 -2.50 16.17 13.27
N SER A 16 -3.35 15.31 13.82
CA SER A 16 -2.89 14.11 14.53
C SER A 16 -2.16 13.15 13.60
N LEU A 17 -2.62 13.00 12.35
CA LEU A 17 -1.95 12.16 11.36
C LEU A 17 -0.61 12.76 10.91
N LYS A 18 -0.54 14.09 10.77
CA LYS A 18 0.72 14.79 10.46
C LYS A 18 1.75 14.59 11.56
N GLU A 19 1.35 14.71 12.83
CA GLU A 19 2.27 14.50 13.95
C GLU A 19 2.79 13.05 13.95
N GLN A 20 1.92 12.06 13.77
CA GLN A 20 2.34 10.66 13.66
C GLN A 20 3.29 10.41 12.48
N ALA A 21 3.06 11.05 11.33
CA ALA A 21 3.96 10.97 10.18
C ALA A 21 5.34 11.56 10.49
N ILE A 22 5.41 12.71 11.19
CA ILE A 22 6.67 13.33 11.63
C ILE A 22 7.42 12.40 12.58
N GLN A 23 6.74 11.81 13.56
CA GLN A 23 7.38 10.88 14.51
C GLN A 23 7.89 9.63 13.82
N THR A 24 7.13 9.09 12.86
CA THR A 24 7.56 7.93 12.05
C THR A 24 8.81 8.27 11.23
N LEU A 25 8.85 9.44 10.58
CA LEU A 25 10.02 9.91 9.84
C LEU A 25 11.25 10.10 10.74
N ARG A 26 11.06 10.58 11.98
CA ARG A 26 12.16 10.70 12.96
C ARG A 26 12.71 9.35 13.39
N ALA A 27 11.85 8.33 13.49
CA ALA A 27 12.26 6.98 13.89
C ALA A 27 12.94 6.20 12.76
N TYR A 28 12.41 6.28 11.53
CA TYR A 28 12.79 5.41 10.41
C TYR A 28 13.55 6.13 9.28
N GLY A 29 13.69 7.46 9.36
CA GLY A 29 14.30 8.27 8.31
C GLY A 29 13.50 8.24 7.01
N ILE A 30 14.21 8.30 5.88
CA ILE A 30 13.62 8.29 4.53
C ILE A 30 13.36 6.88 3.97
N GLY A 31 13.52 5.85 4.80
CA GLY A 31 13.38 4.45 4.40
C GLY A 31 14.71 3.79 4.00
N PRO A 32 14.65 2.50 3.63
CA PRO A 32 15.83 1.63 3.53
C PRO A 32 16.56 1.67 2.19
N CYS A 33 16.10 2.47 1.22
CA CYS A 33 16.68 2.59 -0.13
C CYS A 33 16.92 1.26 -0.87
N GLY A 34 16.17 0.20 -0.53
CA GLY A 34 16.31 -1.15 -1.10
C GLY A 34 14.95 -1.81 -1.34
N PRO A 35 14.89 -2.84 -2.21
CA PRO A 35 13.66 -3.56 -2.48
C PRO A 35 13.26 -4.48 -1.31
N ARG A 36 11.97 -4.81 -1.21
CA ARG A 36 11.39 -5.67 -0.15
C ARG A 36 12.10 -7.01 0.02
N GLY A 37 12.55 -7.62 -1.07
CA GLY A 37 13.27 -8.91 -1.10
C GLY A 37 14.75 -8.82 -0.72
N PHE A 38 15.25 -7.63 -0.41
CA PHE A 38 16.59 -7.39 0.13
C PHE A 38 16.45 -6.66 1.49
N TYR A 39 17.49 -5.98 1.97
CA TYR A 39 17.46 -5.15 3.20
C TYR A 39 16.49 -3.94 3.14
N GLY A 40 15.46 -3.98 2.28
CA GLY A 40 14.44 -2.96 2.07
C GLY A 40 13.16 -3.12 2.90
N THR A 41 13.05 -4.18 3.70
CA THR A 41 11.90 -4.38 4.60
C THR A 41 12.24 -3.87 6.01
N GLN A 42 11.31 -3.14 6.62
CA GLN A 42 11.40 -2.63 7.99
C GLN A 42 10.16 -3.09 8.77
N ASP A 43 10.28 -3.15 10.09
CA ASP A 43 9.19 -3.46 11.02
C ASP A 43 7.94 -2.60 10.81
N VAL A 44 8.09 -1.31 10.49
CA VAL A 44 6.95 -0.42 10.19
C VAL A 44 6.13 -0.89 8.98
N HIS A 45 6.77 -1.49 7.97
CA HIS A 45 6.08 -2.05 6.82
C HIS A 45 5.27 -3.29 7.22
N MET A 46 5.86 -4.19 8.00
CA MET A 46 5.20 -5.41 8.47
C MET A 46 4.01 -5.09 9.36
N LYS A 47 4.17 -4.14 10.29
CA LYS A 47 3.08 -3.68 11.15
C LYS A 47 1.94 -3.08 10.33
N THR A 48 2.26 -2.26 9.33
CA THR A 48 1.24 -1.67 8.44
C THR A 48 0.49 -2.77 7.66
N GLU A 49 1.20 -3.79 7.17
CA GLU A 49 0.58 -4.95 6.51
C GLU A 49 -0.36 -5.71 7.46
N ASP A 50 0.06 -5.95 8.70
CA ASP A 50 -0.76 -6.62 9.72
C ASP A 50 -2.01 -5.80 10.10
N ASP A 51 -1.85 -4.49 10.32
CA ASP A 51 -2.95 -3.58 10.66
C ASP A 51 -3.99 -3.53 9.53
N VAL A 52 -3.54 -3.49 8.27
CA VAL A 52 -4.42 -3.51 7.10
C VAL A 52 -5.10 -4.87 6.94
N ALA A 53 -4.38 -5.98 7.12
CA ALA A 53 -4.95 -7.32 7.05
C ALA A 53 -6.05 -7.50 8.12
N ALA A 54 -5.79 -7.05 9.35
CA ALA A 54 -6.76 -7.08 10.44
C ALA A 54 -7.99 -6.19 10.15
N PHE A 55 -7.78 -4.99 9.62
CA PHE A 55 -8.87 -4.08 9.24
C PHE A 55 -9.77 -4.67 8.14
N LEU A 56 -9.18 -5.34 7.15
CA LEU A 56 -9.91 -5.97 6.04
C LEU A 56 -10.44 -7.37 6.36
N GLY A 57 -10.04 -7.96 7.50
CA GLY A 57 -10.38 -9.34 7.88
C GLY A 57 -9.73 -10.39 6.97
N THR A 58 -8.57 -10.11 6.39
CA THR A 58 -7.82 -11.05 5.54
C THR A 58 -6.70 -11.73 6.33
N THR A 59 -6.21 -12.88 5.84
CA THR A 59 -5.14 -13.63 6.51
C THR A 59 -3.78 -12.97 6.42
N ALA A 60 -3.55 -12.15 5.38
CA ALA A 60 -2.31 -11.43 5.14
C ALA A 60 -2.56 -10.24 4.21
N CYS A 61 -1.64 -9.29 4.20
CA CYS A 61 -1.60 -8.16 3.28
C CYS A 61 -0.15 -7.95 2.80
N ILE A 62 0.01 -7.38 1.61
CA ILE A 62 1.30 -6.88 1.12
C ILE A 62 1.09 -5.48 0.58
N ILE A 63 1.90 -4.52 1.01
CA ILE A 63 1.85 -3.13 0.54
C ILE A 63 2.76 -2.90 -0.66
N TYR A 64 2.30 -2.05 -1.59
CA TYR A 64 3.05 -1.59 -2.75
C TYR A 64 3.16 -0.07 -2.72
N SER A 65 4.26 0.48 -3.23
CA SER A 65 4.47 1.94 -3.26
C SER A 65 3.45 2.67 -4.13
N GLN A 66 2.90 2.02 -5.17
CA GLN A 66 1.98 2.62 -6.13
C GLN A 66 0.85 1.63 -6.47
N ALA A 67 -0.39 2.11 -6.54
CA ALA A 67 -1.56 1.26 -6.77
C ALA A 67 -1.54 0.53 -8.12
N PHE A 68 -1.04 1.17 -9.19
CA PHE A 68 -0.92 0.53 -10.50
C PHE A 68 0.07 -0.65 -10.49
N SER A 69 1.13 -0.56 -9.68
CA SER A 69 2.10 -1.64 -9.53
C SER A 69 1.48 -2.88 -8.89
N THR A 70 0.50 -2.71 -8.00
CA THR A 70 -0.23 -3.83 -7.39
C THR A 70 -0.90 -4.69 -8.45
N ILE A 71 -1.65 -4.09 -9.37
CA ILE A 71 -2.42 -4.82 -10.40
C ILE A 71 -1.48 -5.59 -11.33
N SER A 72 -0.43 -4.92 -11.81
CA SER A 72 0.57 -5.50 -12.71
C SER A 72 1.40 -6.62 -12.06
N SER A 73 1.54 -6.61 -10.74
CA SER A 73 2.22 -7.65 -9.98
C SER A 73 1.30 -8.83 -9.66
N VAL A 74 0.12 -8.54 -9.12
CA VAL A 74 -0.80 -9.55 -8.58
C VAL A 74 -1.42 -10.40 -9.67
N ILE A 75 -1.95 -9.81 -10.75
CA ILE A 75 -2.65 -10.58 -11.78
C ILE A 75 -1.73 -11.64 -12.41
N PRO A 76 -0.50 -11.32 -12.87
CA PRO A 76 0.40 -12.32 -13.43
C PRO A 76 0.92 -13.32 -12.39
N ALA A 77 1.06 -12.93 -11.11
CA ALA A 77 1.51 -13.86 -10.06
C ALA A 77 0.55 -15.04 -9.85
N PHE A 78 -0.74 -14.85 -10.16
CA PHE A 78 -1.77 -15.89 -10.06
C PHE A 78 -2.20 -16.48 -11.41
N SER A 79 -1.73 -15.91 -12.52
CA SER A 79 -2.09 -16.37 -13.87
C SER A 79 -0.98 -17.21 -14.49
N LYS A 80 -1.34 -18.33 -15.14
CA LYS A 80 -0.42 -19.21 -15.86
C LYS A 80 -0.78 -19.28 -17.34
N ARG A 81 0.14 -19.85 -18.12
CA ARG A 81 -0.11 -20.10 -19.55
C ARG A 81 -1.31 -21.03 -19.69
N GLY A 82 -2.35 -20.56 -20.38
CA GLY A 82 -3.60 -21.32 -20.60
C GLY A 82 -4.77 -20.85 -19.73
N ASP A 83 -4.54 -19.99 -18.74
CA ASP A 83 -5.62 -19.41 -17.94
C ASP A 83 -6.41 -18.36 -18.73
N ILE A 84 -7.69 -18.23 -18.41
CA ILE A 84 -8.59 -17.23 -19.00
C ILE A 84 -8.81 -16.11 -17.98
N ILE A 85 -8.49 -14.88 -18.36
CA ILE A 85 -8.77 -13.68 -17.57
C ILE A 85 -10.04 -13.02 -18.12
N VAL A 86 -11.06 -12.88 -17.28
CA VAL A 86 -12.27 -12.11 -17.58
C VAL A 86 -12.13 -10.74 -16.94
N ALA A 87 -12.13 -9.68 -17.74
CA ALA A 87 -11.99 -8.30 -17.29
C ALA A 87 -13.17 -7.46 -17.78
N ASP A 88 -13.70 -6.59 -16.91
CA ASP A 88 -14.70 -5.60 -17.27
C ASP A 88 -14.04 -4.51 -18.15
N LYS A 89 -14.77 -4.02 -19.16
CA LYS A 89 -14.29 -2.96 -20.06
C LYS A 89 -14.25 -1.58 -19.40
N GLY A 90 -14.93 -1.40 -18.27
CA GLY A 90 -15.12 -0.11 -17.61
C GLY A 90 -16.13 0.74 -18.41
N GLY A 91 -17.29 0.98 -17.81
CA GLY A 91 -18.29 1.94 -18.31
C GLY A 91 -17.98 3.37 -17.88
#